data_AF-A0A662CW28-F1
#
_entry.id   AF-A0A662CW28-F1
#
_cell.length_a   1.000
_cell.length_b   1.000
_cell.length_c   1.000
_cell.angle_alpha   90.00
_cell.angle_beta   90.00
_cell.angle_gamma   90.00
#
_symmetry.space_group_name_H-M   'P 1'
#
loop_
_entity.id
_entity.type
_entity.pdbx_description
1 polymer ?
#
loop_
_entity_poly.entity_id
_entity_poly.type
_entity_poly.pdbx_seq_one_letter_code
_entity_poly.pdbx_strand_id
1 'polypeptide(L)'
;MIVEFQQISEDLSRLISAWEAKLAALPEGTITNRKNSQNRSIRQIVGHMVDSATNNTHRLVHMHYQKSPVNYPDYANLGNNDRWIAIQNFQEEDWGELVRLWAAVNRHMVHLIR
;
A
#
# COMPACT_ATOMS: atom_id res chain seq x y z
N MET A 1 22.44 1.33 -9.70
CA MET A 1 21.07 1.05 -10.18
C MET A 1 21.15 -0.27 -10.91
N ILE A 2 20.41 -1.27 -10.44
CA ILE A 2 20.31 -2.55 -11.16
C ILE A 2 19.46 -2.24 -12.40
N VAL A 3 20.06 -2.36 -13.59
CA VAL A 3 19.44 -1.93 -14.88
C VAL A 3 18.08 -2.60 -15.08
N GLU A 4 17.95 -3.82 -14.57
CA GLU A 4 16.77 -4.67 -14.61
C GLU A 4 15.54 -4.03 -13.93
N PHE A 5 15.73 -3.13 -12.96
CA PHE A 5 14.61 -2.47 -12.25
C PHE A 5 14.35 -1.03 -12.68
N GLN A 6 15.10 -0.50 -13.65
CA GLN A 6 14.95 0.90 -14.06
C GLN A 6 13.54 1.19 -14.62
N GLN A 7 13.10 0.40 -15.61
CA GLN A 7 11.79 0.59 -16.24
C GLN A 7 10.65 0.49 -15.24
N ILE A 8 10.67 -0.51 -14.35
CA ILE A 8 9.61 -0.68 -13.36
C ILE A 8 9.62 0.43 -12.31
N SER A 9 10.79 0.96 -11.93
CA SER A 9 10.90 2.07 -10.98
C SER A 9 10.34 3.38 -11.56
N GLU A 10 10.60 3.64 -12.84
CA GLU A 10 10.06 4.79 -13.56
C GLU A 10 8.54 4.68 -13.72
N ASP A 11 8.03 3.51 -14.10
CA ASP A 11 6.60 3.26 -14.23
C ASP A 11 5.86 3.39 -12.90
N LEU A 12 6.40 2.82 -11.82
CA LEU A 12 5.84 2.97 -10.49
C LEU A 12 5.82 4.44 -10.06
N SER A 13 6.91 5.19 -10.27
CA SER A 13 6.97 6.62 -9.93
C SER A 13 5.88 7.43 -10.64
N ARG A 14 5.67 7.16 -11.93
CA ARG A 14 4.62 7.78 -12.74
C ARG A 14 3.23 7.40 -12.24
N LEU A 15 2.99 6.12 -11.96
CA LEU A 15 1.72 5.62 -11.46
C LEU A 15 1.38 6.20 -10.09
N ILE A 16 2.33 6.22 -9.16
CA ILE A 16 2.13 6.79 -7.82
C ILE A 16 1.71 8.25 -7.94
N SER A 17 2.43 9.06 -8.72
CA SER A 17 2.12 10.47 -8.90
C SER A 17 0.74 10.69 -9.53
N ALA A 18 0.39 9.90 -10.55
CA ALA A 18 -0.92 10.00 -11.21
C ALA A 18 -2.07 9.58 -10.29
N TRP A 19 -1.88 8.55 -9.48
CA TRP A 19 -2.92 8.02 -8.60
C TRP A 19 -3.06 8.80 -7.30
N GLU A 20 -1.99 9.36 -6.74
CA GLU A 20 -2.06 10.27 -5.60
C GLU A 20 -2.99 11.45 -5.90
N ALA A 21 -2.81 12.09 -7.07
CA ALA A 21 -3.69 13.18 -7.51
C ALA A 21 -5.14 12.72 -7.71
N LYS A 22 -5.35 11.55 -8.30
CA LYS A 22 -6.71 11.00 -8.50
C LYS A 22 -7.41 10.66 -7.18
N LEU A 23 -6.70 10.03 -6.25
CA LEU A 23 -7.23 9.66 -4.94
C LEU A 23 -7.56 10.90 -4.10
N ALA A 24 -6.66 11.89 -4.08
CA ALA A 24 -6.87 13.15 -3.37
C ALA A 24 -8.10 13.93 -3.87
N ALA A 25 -8.46 13.78 -5.15
CA ALA A 25 -9.60 14.44 -5.76
C ALA A 25 -10.94 13.70 -5.58
N LEU A 26 -10.95 12.51 -4.96
CA LEU A 26 -12.19 11.76 -4.78
C LEU A 26 -13.13 12.45 -3.77
N PRO A 27 -14.45 12.52 -4.05
CA PRO A 27 -15.42 13.10 -3.11
C PRO A 27 -15.56 12.26 -1.83
N GLU A 28 -15.78 12.93 -0.69
CA GLU A 28 -15.98 12.30 0.63
C GLU A 28 -17.04 11.18 0.60
N GLY A 29 -18.21 11.46 0.01
CA GLY A 29 -19.28 10.47 -0.11
C GLY A 29 -18.89 9.24 -0.93
N THR A 30 -17.97 9.39 -1.90
CA THR A 30 -17.46 8.28 -2.71
C THR A 30 -16.50 7.42 -1.91
N ILE A 31 -15.56 8.04 -1.21
CA ILE A 31 -14.52 7.30 -0.48
C ILE A 31 -15.07 6.55 0.74
N THR A 32 -16.14 7.09 1.33
CA THR A 32 -16.75 6.59 2.57
C THR A 32 -17.86 5.57 2.29
N ASN A 33 -18.73 5.80 1.29
CA ASN A 33 -19.95 4.99 1.10
C ASN A 33 -19.85 3.93 0.02
N ARG A 34 -19.03 4.11 -1.03
CA ARG A 34 -18.94 3.12 -2.11
C ARG A 34 -18.17 1.90 -1.61
N LYS A 35 -18.77 0.71 -1.77
CA LYS A 35 -18.17 -0.54 -1.32
C LYS A 35 -17.96 -1.53 -2.46
N ASN A 36 -16.95 -2.38 -2.32
CA ASN A 36 -16.73 -3.52 -3.20
C ASN A 36 -17.57 -4.75 -2.76
N SER A 37 -17.42 -5.89 -3.44
CA SER A 37 -18.10 -7.15 -3.10
C SER A 37 -17.69 -7.75 -1.76
N GLN A 38 -16.57 -7.31 -1.19
CA GLN A 38 -16.10 -7.68 0.15
C GLN A 38 -16.57 -6.68 1.22
N ASN A 39 -17.50 -5.77 0.88
CA ASN A 39 -18.04 -4.75 1.78
C ASN A 39 -16.98 -3.76 2.31
N ARG A 40 -15.91 -3.52 1.55
CA ARG A 40 -14.85 -2.56 1.90
C ARG A 40 -15.04 -1.23 1.19
N SER A 41 -14.91 -0.13 1.91
CA SER A 41 -14.90 1.22 1.34
C SER A 41 -13.61 1.49 0.57
N ILE A 42 -13.57 2.57 -0.20
CA ILE A 42 -12.34 2.99 -0.87
C ILE A 42 -11.27 3.38 0.17
N ARG A 43 -11.65 4.03 1.28
CA ARG A 43 -10.74 4.32 2.40
C ARG A 43 -10.04 3.06 2.89
N GLN A 44 -10.82 2.02 3.19
CA GLN A 44 -10.31 0.73 3.65
C GLN A 44 -9.43 0.04 2.60
N ILE A 45 -9.77 0.15 1.31
CA ILE A 45 -8.96 -0.42 0.24
C ILE A 45 -7.62 0.30 0.12
N VAL A 46 -7.60 1.63 0.18
CA VAL A 46 -6.34 2.40 0.13
C VAL A 46 -5.48 2.17 1.36
N GLY A 47 -6.06 2.15 2.55
CA GLY A 47 -5.34 1.77 3.76
C GLY A 47 -4.79 0.35 3.70
N HIS A 48 -5.56 -0.59 3.15
CA HIS A 48 -5.04 -1.93 2.93
C HIS A 48 -3.87 -1.97 1.92
N MET A 49 -3.81 -1.08 0.94
CA MET A 49 -2.63 -0.93 0.08
C MET A 49 -1.41 -0.41 0.85
N VAL A 50 -1.60 0.42 1.87
CA VAL A 50 -0.52 0.82 2.80
C VAL A 50 0.00 -0.39 3.57
N ASP A 51 -0.88 -1.24 4.11
CA ASP A 51 -0.48 -2.50 4.77
C ASP A 51 0.39 -3.36 3.84
N SER A 52 0.00 -3.46 2.56
CA SER A 52 0.73 -4.24 1.57
C SER A 52 2.12 -3.67 1.28
N ALA A 53 2.21 -2.36 1.04
CA ALA A 53 3.47 -1.70 0.74
C ALA A 53 4.47 -1.77 1.91
N THR A 54 4.00 -1.57 3.14
CA THR A 54 4.86 -1.65 4.34
C THR A 54 5.35 -3.09 4.59
N ASN A 55 4.47 -4.10 4.46
CA ASN A 55 4.88 -5.50 4.56
C ASN A 55 5.90 -5.89 3.47
N ASN A 56 5.69 -5.46 2.23
CA ASN A 56 6.61 -5.76 1.13
C ASN A 56 7.95 -5.04 1.29
N THR A 57 7.96 -3.84 1.85
CA THR A 57 9.19 -3.13 2.24
C THR A 57 10.03 -3.98 3.19
N HIS A 58 9.43 -4.50 4.27
CA HIS A 58 10.14 -5.39 5.20
C HIS A 58 10.60 -6.69 4.53
N ARG A 59 9.77 -7.30 3.68
CA ARG A 59 10.14 -8.51 2.93
C ARG A 59 11.39 -8.28 2.08
N LEU A 60 11.45 -7.20 1.31
CA LEU A 60 12.61 -6.83 0.51
C LEU A 60 13.87 -6.69 1.38
N VAL A 61 13.77 -5.93 2.47
CA VAL A 61 14.90 -5.76 3.41
C VAL A 61 15.37 -7.10 3.98
N HIS A 62 14.46 -7.97 4.43
CA HIS A 62 14.81 -9.29 4.95
C HIS A 62 15.47 -10.20 3.91
N MET A 63 15.05 -10.14 2.64
CA MET A 63 15.67 -10.92 1.56
C MET A 63 17.14 -10.58 1.33
N HIS A 64 17.58 -9.35 1.63
CA HIS A 64 18.96 -8.94 1.40
C HIS A 64 19.98 -9.56 2.36
N TYR A 65 19.55 -10.03 3.53
CA TYR A 65 20.51 -10.49 4.56
C TYR A 65 20.14 -11.82 5.23
N GLN A 66 18.89 -12.27 5.17
CA GLN A 66 18.51 -13.54 5.79
C GLN A 66 18.90 -14.73 4.91
N LYS A 67 19.18 -15.86 5.56
CA LYS A 67 19.41 -17.14 4.87
C LYS A 67 18.07 -17.72 4.43
N SER A 68 18.07 -18.39 3.29
CA SER A 68 16.92 -19.14 2.80
C SER A 68 16.63 -20.37 3.69
N PRO A 69 15.35 -20.70 3.97
CA PRO A 69 14.15 -19.96 3.58
C PRO A 69 13.91 -18.72 4.47
N VAL A 70 13.47 -17.63 3.85
CA VAL A 70 13.06 -16.42 4.57
C VAL A 70 11.61 -16.62 5.05
N ASN A 71 11.37 -16.41 6.36
CA ASN A 71 10.04 -16.55 6.95
C ASN A 71 9.39 -15.18 7.17
N TYR A 72 8.15 -15.02 6.70
CA TYR A 72 7.40 -13.78 6.84
C TYR A 72 6.09 -14.01 7.60
N PRO A 73 5.68 -13.08 8.48
CA PRO A 73 4.35 -13.09 9.04
C PRO A 73 3.29 -13.01 7.93
N ASP A 74 2.20 -13.77 8.08
CA ASP A 74 1.03 -13.65 7.21
C ASP A 74 0.14 -12.49 7.68
N TYR A 75 -0.22 -11.62 6.75
CA TYR A 75 -1.14 -10.51 6.97
C TYR A 75 -2.41 -10.58 6.10
N ALA A 76 -2.46 -11.48 5.11
CA ALA A 76 -3.45 -11.44 4.04
C ALA A 76 -4.41 -12.65 3.99
N ASN A 77 -4.08 -13.77 4.63
CA ASN A 77 -5.00 -14.93 4.71
C ASN A 77 -5.71 -15.04 6.06
N LEU A 78 -6.60 -16.03 6.16
CA LEU A 78 -7.28 -16.43 7.40
C LEU A 78 -8.03 -15.27 8.11
N GLY A 79 -8.56 -14.31 7.32
CA GLY A 79 -9.27 -13.14 7.84
C GLY A 79 -8.37 -12.05 8.45
N ASN A 80 -7.04 -12.19 8.39
CA ASN A 80 -6.13 -11.19 8.95
C ASN A 80 -6.24 -9.83 8.25
N ASN A 81 -6.54 -9.82 6.95
CA ASN A 81 -6.73 -8.60 6.19
C ASN A 81 -7.83 -7.71 6.79
N ASP A 82 -9.00 -8.29 7.07
CA ASP A 82 -10.11 -7.56 7.69
C ASP A 82 -9.77 -7.12 9.12
N ARG A 83 -9.04 -7.97 9.87
CA ARG A 83 -8.55 -7.62 11.21
C ARG A 83 -7.60 -6.42 11.18
N TRP A 84 -6.65 -6.39 10.25
CA TRP A 84 -5.69 -5.29 10.13
C TRP A 84 -6.36 -3.98 9.72
N ILE A 85 -7.26 -4.05 8.73
CA ILE A 85 -8.09 -2.90 8.32
C ILE A 85 -8.88 -2.35 9.53
N ALA A 86 -9.44 -3.24 10.35
CA ALA A 86 -10.18 -2.84 11.55
C ALA A 86 -9.29 -2.24 12.64
N ILE A 87 -8.10 -2.80 12.89
CA ILE A 87 -7.14 -2.29 13.89
C ILE A 87 -6.67 -0.88 13.52
N GLN A 88 -6.31 -0.66 12.26
CA GLN A 88 -5.85 0.64 11.76
C GLN A 88 -6.99 1.67 11.68
N ASN A 89 -8.24 1.20 11.68
CA ASN A 89 -9.44 2.03 11.58
C ASN A 89 -9.44 2.98 10.36
N PHE A 90 -9.01 2.46 9.21
CA PHE A 90 -8.87 3.25 7.97
C PHE A 90 -10.16 3.95 7.52
N GLN A 91 -11.33 3.48 7.96
CA GLN A 91 -12.60 4.13 7.65
C GLN A 91 -12.68 5.56 8.21
N GLU A 92 -12.06 5.81 9.37
CA GLU A 92 -12.14 7.08 10.10
C GLU A 92 -10.85 7.91 10.02
N GLU A 93 -9.80 7.39 9.36
CA GLU A 93 -8.54 8.13 9.17
C GLU A 93 -8.75 9.33 8.24
N ASP A 94 -7.97 10.41 8.43
CA ASP A 94 -7.98 11.55 7.51
C ASP A 94 -7.61 11.10 6.09
N TRP A 95 -8.43 11.47 5.11
CA TRP A 95 -8.23 11.01 3.74
C TRP A 95 -6.94 11.56 3.13
N GLY A 96 -6.64 12.83 3.40
CA GLY A 96 -5.47 13.51 2.86
C GLY A 96 -4.19 12.88 3.38
N GLU A 97 -4.12 12.61 4.69
CA GLU A 97 -3.00 11.90 5.30
C GLU A 97 -2.86 10.48 4.78
N LEU A 98 -3.96 9.71 4.68
CA LEU A 98 -3.93 8.34 4.19
C LEU A 98 -3.41 8.25 2.74
N VAL A 99 -3.83 9.16 1.85
CA VAL A 99 -3.34 9.22 0.47
C VAL A 99 -1.86 9.61 0.42
N ARG A 100 -1.42 10.58 1.22
CA ARG A 100 0.00 10.95 1.34
C ARG A 100 0.85 9.79 1.86
N LEU A 101 0.37 9.08 2.88
CA LEU A 101 1.02 7.90 3.43
C LEU A 101 1.16 6.82 2.37
N TRP A 102 0.06 6.48 1.67
CA TRP A 102 0.07 5.53 0.55
C TRP A 102 1.12 5.92 -0.50
N ALA A 103 1.18 7.17 -0.91
CA ALA A 103 2.17 7.62 -1.89
C ALA A 103 3.60 7.54 -1.35
N ALA A 104 3.82 7.94 -0.09
CA ALA A 104 5.13 7.93 0.55
C ALA A 104 5.70 6.51 0.69
N VAL A 105 4.90 5.54 1.19
CA VAL A 105 5.37 4.15 1.35
C VAL A 105 5.67 3.49 0.00
N ASN A 106 4.90 3.80 -1.05
CA ASN A 106 5.18 3.27 -2.39
C ASN A 106 6.40 3.93 -3.04
N ARG A 107 6.63 5.24 -2.84
CA ARG A 107 7.88 5.92 -3.26
C ARG A 107 9.09 5.33 -2.55
N HIS A 108 8.96 4.98 -1.28
CA HIS A 108 10.04 4.32 -0.54
C HIS A 108 10.34 2.92 -1.11
N MET A 109 9.33 2.15 -1.51
CA MET A 109 9.56 0.89 -2.23
C MET A 109 10.32 1.11 -3.55
N VAL A 110 9.98 2.15 -4.32
CA VAL A 110 10.73 2.50 -5.54
C VAL A 110 12.20 2.82 -5.22
N HIS A 111 12.46 3.55 -4.13
CA HIS A 111 13.82 3.83 -3.69
C HIS A 111 14.60 2.54 -3.35
N LEU A 112 13.96 1.55 -2.73
CA LEU A 112 14.61 0.29 -2.35
C LEU A 112 14.97 -0.61 -3.55
N ILE A 113 14.16 -0.62 -4.59
CA ILE A 113 14.39 -1.49 -5.77
C ILE A 113 15.27 -0.83 -6.85
N ARG A 114 15.59 0.45 -6.69
CA ARG A 114 16.43 1.22 -7.61
C ARG A 114 17.92 0.94 -7.39
#